data_AF-A0A1V4B048-F1
#
_entry.id   AF-A0A1V4B048-F1
#
_cell.length_a   1.000
_cell.length_b   1.000
_cell.length_c   1.000
_cell.angle_alpha   90.00
_cell.angle_beta   90.00
_cell.angle_gamma   90.00
#
_symmetry.space_group_name_H-M   'P 1'
#
loop_
_entity.id
_entity.type
_entity.pdbx_description
1 polymer ?
#
loop_
_entity_poly.entity_id
_entity_poly.type
_entity_poly.pdbx_seq_one_letter_code
_entity_poly.pdbx_strand_id
1 'polypeptide(L)'
;MEKKAEQSALDAANLLIQQNQQAIALLAPANISKLNEQLESNTSRIEKLNKEVKVGLATQAALAGLFQPYNVGKVNVTAAVGGYKSKSAVAVGMGYRVNTKFAAKAGVAVGFGKGNAAYNVGVNYEF
;
A
#
# COMPACT_ATOMS: atom_id res chain seq x y z
N MET A 1 -55.45 -36.48 -25.10
CA MET A 1 -54.26 -35.70 -25.53
C MET A 1 -53.64 -34.92 -24.37
N GLU A 2 -54.41 -34.45 -23.39
CA GLU A 2 -53.92 -33.69 -22.22
C GLU A 2 -52.85 -34.40 -21.36
N LYS A 3 -53.03 -35.68 -20.99
CA LYS A 3 -52.04 -36.39 -20.16
C LYS A 3 -50.62 -36.44 -20.73
N LYS A 4 -50.49 -36.44 -22.06
CA LYS A 4 -49.17 -36.48 -22.73
C LYS A 4 -48.49 -35.11 -22.72
N ALA A 5 -49.27 -34.03 -22.76
CA ALA A 5 -48.75 -32.66 -22.64
C ALA A 5 -48.30 -32.36 -21.21
N GLU A 6 -49.05 -32.85 -20.21
CA GLU A 6 -48.73 -32.72 -18.79
C GLU A 6 -47.44 -33.48 -18.42
N GLN A 7 -47.27 -34.70 -18.94
CA GLN A 7 -46.05 -35.49 -18.79
C GLN A 7 -44.83 -34.77 -19.39
N SER A 8 -44.98 -34.19 -20.59
CA SER A 8 -43.92 -33.44 -21.26
C SER A 8 -43.54 -32.16 -20.50
N ALA A 9 -44.49 -31.51 -19.84
CA ALA A 9 -44.22 -30.33 -19.02
C ALA A 9 -43.48 -30.69 -17.72
N LEU A 10 -43.83 -31.83 -17.12
CA LEU A 10 -43.13 -32.40 -15.96
C LEU A 10 -41.68 -32.76 -16.28
N ASP A 11 -41.43 -33.39 -17.43
CA ASP A 11 -40.07 -33.74 -17.87
C ASP A 11 -39.20 -32.50 -18.12
N ALA A 12 -39.78 -31.47 -18.74
CA ALA A 12 -39.11 -30.19 -18.94
C ALA A 12 -38.79 -29.47 -17.61
N ALA A 13 -39.73 -29.50 -16.65
CA ALA A 13 -39.51 -28.94 -15.32
C ALA A 13 -38.40 -29.69 -14.56
N ASN A 14 -38.37 -31.02 -14.63
CA ASN A 14 -37.32 -31.84 -14.03
C ASN A 14 -35.95 -31.54 -14.62
N LEU A 15 -35.86 -31.36 -15.94
CA LEU A 15 -34.63 -30.96 -16.62
C LEU A 15 -34.14 -29.58 -16.13
N LEU A 16 -35.04 -28.61 -15.99
CA LEU A 16 -34.72 -27.27 -15.49
C LEU A 16 -34.25 -27.31 -14.02
N ILE A 17 -34.89 -28.12 -13.18
CA ILE A 17 -34.48 -28.34 -11.78
C ILE A 17 -33.07 -28.94 -11.74
N GLN A 18 -32.77 -29.91 -12.61
CA GLN A 18 -31.47 -30.55 -12.67
C GLN A 18 -30.36 -29.57 -13.13
N GLN A 19 -30.66 -28.71 -14.12
CA GLN A 19 -29.78 -27.63 -14.54
C GLN A 19 -29.52 -26.62 -13.41
N ASN A 20 -30.56 -26.23 -12.68
CA ASN A 20 -30.44 -25.33 -11.54
C ASN A 20 -29.61 -25.96 -10.40
N GLN A 21 -29.78 -27.25 -10.11
CA GLN A 21 -28.96 -27.96 -9.12
C GLN A 21 -27.48 -27.99 -9.51
N GLN A 22 -27.17 -28.18 -10.80
CA GLN A 22 -25.80 -28.13 -11.31
C GLN A 22 -25.20 -26.72 -11.21
N ALA A 23 -25.97 -25.69 -11.58
CA ALA A 23 -25.53 -24.30 -11.42
C ALA A 23 -25.28 -23.94 -9.95
N ILE A 24 -26.15 -24.38 -9.03
CA ILE A 24 -25.98 -24.21 -7.59
C ILE A 24 -24.74 -24.96 -7.09
N ALA A 25 -24.48 -26.18 -7.56
CA ALA A 25 -23.29 -26.95 -7.19
C ALA A 25 -21.98 -26.28 -7.66
N LEU A 26 -21.98 -25.64 -8.83
CA LEU A 26 -20.85 -24.85 -9.34
C LEU A 26 -20.69 -23.51 -8.60
N LEU A 27 -21.80 -22.91 -8.14
CA LEU A 27 -21.79 -21.75 -7.26
C LEU A 27 -21.36 -22.12 -5.82
N ALA A 28 -21.51 -23.37 -5.43
CA ALA A 28 -21.16 -23.91 -4.11
C ALA A 28 -19.62 -24.10 -3.96
N PRO A 29 -19.15 -24.53 -2.78
CA PRO A 29 -18.09 -23.96 -1.93
C PRO A 29 -16.75 -23.57 -2.58
N ALA A 30 -16.39 -24.06 -3.76
CA ALA A 30 -15.11 -23.74 -4.40
C ALA A 30 -15.00 -22.25 -4.78
N ASN A 31 -16.06 -21.67 -5.36
CA ASN A 31 -16.07 -20.25 -5.72
C ASN A 31 -16.14 -19.35 -4.48
N ILE A 32 -16.93 -19.74 -3.47
CA ILE A 32 -17.04 -19.02 -2.21
C ILE A 32 -15.73 -19.10 -1.41
N SER A 33 -15.07 -20.26 -1.35
CA SER A 33 -13.76 -20.45 -0.71
C SER A 33 -12.71 -19.57 -1.37
N LYS A 34 -12.66 -19.58 -2.71
CA LYS A 34 -11.72 -18.76 -3.47
C LYS A 34 -11.96 -17.26 -3.25
N LEU A 35 -13.23 -16.84 -3.19
CA LEU A 35 -13.58 -15.46 -2.86
C LEU A 35 -13.17 -15.09 -1.44
N ASN A 36 -13.35 -15.99 -0.47
CA ASN A 36 -12.93 -15.78 0.92
C ASN A 36 -11.41 -15.67 1.03
N GLU A 37 -10.64 -16.54 0.36
CA GLU A 37 -9.18 -16.48 0.31
C GLU A 37 -8.69 -15.16 -0.31
N GLN A 38 -9.32 -14.74 -1.41
CA GLN A 38 -9.03 -13.44 -2.03
C GLN A 38 -9.37 -12.28 -1.10
N LEU A 39 -10.49 -12.35 -0.39
CA LEU A 39 -10.92 -11.33 0.57
C LEU A 39 -9.94 -11.23 1.75
N GLU A 40 -9.50 -12.36 2.30
CA GLU A 40 -8.53 -12.41 3.39
C GLU A 40 -7.16 -11.88 2.94
N SER A 41 -6.73 -12.25 1.73
CA SER A 41 -5.51 -11.73 1.11
C SER A 41 -5.60 -10.21 0.91
N ASN A 42 -6.71 -9.71 0.38
CA ASN A 42 -6.93 -8.28 0.20
C ASN A 42 -6.97 -7.53 1.53
N THR A 43 -7.65 -8.08 2.54
CA THR A 43 -7.69 -7.51 3.90
C THR A 43 -6.28 -7.41 4.46
N SER A 44 -5.50 -8.48 4.36
CA SER A 44 -4.09 -8.51 4.79
C SER A 44 -3.23 -7.49 4.03
N ARG A 45 -3.45 -7.33 2.71
CA ARG A 45 -2.74 -6.34 1.89
C ARG A 45 -3.13 -4.92 2.28
N ILE A 46 -4.41 -4.65 2.54
CA ILE A 46 -4.89 -3.34 2.99
C ILE A 46 -4.26 -2.96 4.34
N GLU A 47 -4.17 -3.89 5.27
CA GLU A 47 -3.52 -3.64 6.57
C GLU A 47 -2.02 -3.34 6.42
N LYS A 48 -1.33 -4.11 5.57
CA LYS A 48 0.09 -3.86 5.23
C LYS A 48 0.26 -2.49 4.58
N LEU A 49 -0.54 -2.17 3.57
CA LEU A 49 -0.52 -0.87 2.90
C LEU A 49 -0.76 0.28 3.88
N ASN A 50 -1.76 0.17 4.76
CA ASN A 50 -2.04 1.19 5.78
C ASN A 50 -0.84 1.38 6.72
N LYS A 51 -0.14 0.30 7.07
CA LYS A 51 1.09 0.36 7.87
C LYS A 51 2.22 1.03 7.11
N GLU A 52 2.47 0.62 5.87
CA GLU A 52 3.51 1.19 4.99
C GLU A 52 3.27 2.68 4.75
N VAL A 53 2.03 3.09 4.46
CA VAL A 53 1.67 4.51 4.29
C VAL A 53 1.94 5.32 5.55
N LYS A 54 1.51 4.84 6.73
CA LYS A 54 1.77 5.54 7.99
C LYS A 54 3.27 5.71 8.25
N VAL A 55 4.04 4.66 7.98
CA VAL A 55 5.50 4.70 8.16
C VAL A 55 6.15 5.61 7.11
N GLY A 56 5.72 5.55 5.85
CA GLY A 56 6.18 6.41 4.76
C GLY A 56 5.97 7.88 5.09
N LEU A 57 4.78 8.26 5.56
CA LEU A 57 4.50 9.63 6.00
C LEU A 57 5.36 10.05 7.20
N ALA A 58 5.58 9.16 8.17
CA ALA A 58 6.50 9.44 9.28
C ALA A 58 7.94 9.63 8.80
N THR A 59 8.42 8.80 7.85
CA THR A 59 9.76 8.94 7.26
C THR A 59 9.89 10.24 6.48
N GLN A 60 8.85 10.65 5.75
CA GLN A 60 8.86 11.91 5.01
C GLN A 60 8.87 13.11 5.96
N ALA A 61 8.09 13.07 7.04
CA ALA A 61 8.15 14.09 8.09
C ALA A 61 9.54 14.18 8.71
N ALA A 62 10.20 13.04 8.95
CA ALA A 62 11.59 13.00 9.42
C ALA A 62 12.55 13.61 8.40
N LEU A 63 12.44 13.25 7.10
CA LEU A 63 13.28 13.78 6.03
C LEU A 63 13.06 15.29 5.81
N ALA A 64 11.84 15.78 5.98
CA ALA A 64 11.52 17.21 5.92
C ALA A 64 12.11 17.97 7.12
N GLY A 65 12.19 17.31 8.28
CA GLY A 65 12.86 17.84 9.47
C GLY A 65 14.39 17.87 9.38
N LEU A 66 15.01 17.28 8.34
CA LEU A 66 16.45 17.38 8.14
C LEU A 66 16.83 18.83 7.87
N PHE A 67 17.53 19.39 8.85
CA PHE A 67 17.98 20.76 8.82
C PHE A 67 18.88 21.02 7.61
N GLN A 68 18.72 22.18 6.99
CA GLN A 68 19.55 22.61 5.87
C GLN A 68 20.63 23.55 6.41
N PRO A 69 21.91 23.31 6.09
CA PRO A 69 22.99 24.09 6.67
C PRO A 69 23.00 25.55 6.20
N TYR A 70 23.15 26.47 7.16
CA TYR A 70 23.31 27.90 6.89
C TYR A 70 24.73 28.26 6.39
N ASN A 71 25.75 27.47 6.75
CA ASN A 71 27.15 27.79 6.48
C ASN A 71 27.63 27.30 5.10
N VAL A 72 28.27 28.20 4.34
CA VAL A 72 28.89 27.93 3.03
C VAL A 72 30.21 27.14 3.20
N GLY A 73 30.47 26.17 2.32
CA GLY A 73 31.75 25.46 2.24
C GLY A 73 31.97 24.32 3.24
N LYS A 74 30.98 23.94 4.06
CA LYS A 74 31.07 22.83 5.02
C LYS A 74 30.01 21.75 4.74
N VAL A 75 30.43 20.48 4.84
CA VAL A 75 29.51 19.35 4.87
C VAL A 75 28.80 19.34 6.22
N ASN A 76 27.48 19.22 6.22
CA ASN A 76 26.69 19.12 7.44
C ASN A 76 25.94 17.81 7.44
N VAL A 77 25.99 17.12 8.56
CA VAL A 77 25.23 15.90 8.80
C VAL A 77 24.05 16.27 9.69
N THR A 78 22.85 15.90 9.27
CA THR A 78 21.61 16.18 9.99
C THR A 78 20.88 14.89 10.28
N ALA A 79 20.26 14.85 11.45
CA ALA A 79 19.42 13.74 11.87
C ALA A 79 18.12 14.31 12.39
N ALA A 80 17.01 13.67 12.05
CA ALA A 80 15.68 14.12 12.43
C ALA A 80 14.81 12.90 12.70
N VAL A 81 13.85 13.06 13.60
CA VAL A 81 12.83 12.03 13.87
C VAL A 81 11.48 12.59 13.48
N GLY A 82 10.66 11.76 12.85
CA GLY A 82 9.34 12.11 12.36
C GLY A 82 8.31 11.13 12.86
N GLY A 83 7.12 11.62 13.17
CA GLY A 83 6.00 10.81 13.63
C GLY A 83 4.78 11.07 12.77
N TYR A 84 4.04 10.01 12.45
CA TYR A 84 2.72 10.10 11.84
C TYR A 84 1.76 9.09 12.46
N LYS A 85 0.69 9.59 13.08
CA LYS A 85 -0.26 8.82 13.89
C LYS A 85 0.49 7.96 14.93
N SER A 86 0.37 6.64 14.85
CA SER A 86 0.95 5.66 15.77
C SER A 86 2.29 5.09 15.27
N LYS A 87 2.97 5.76 14.34
CA LYS A 87 4.24 5.33 13.75
C LYS A 87 5.27 6.43 13.82
N SER A 88 6.50 6.03 14.12
CA SER A 88 7.66 6.90 14.16
C SER A 88 8.67 6.45 13.11
N ALA A 89 9.54 7.37 12.71
CA ALA A 89 10.65 7.14 11.81
C ALA A 89 11.84 8.03 12.19
N VAL A 90 13.02 7.60 11.78
CA VAL A 90 14.26 8.37 11.91
C VAL A 90 14.84 8.61 10.53
N ALA A 91 15.31 9.83 10.30
CA ALA A 91 15.98 10.29 9.11
C ALA A 91 17.39 10.73 9.45
N VAL A 92 18.33 10.41 8.57
CA VAL A 92 19.68 10.95 8.58
C VAL A 92 19.98 11.47 7.18
N GLY A 93 20.63 12.62 7.09
CA GLY A 93 21.02 13.19 5.83
C GLY A 93 22.29 13.99 5.93
N MET A 94 22.82 14.33 4.78
CA MET A 94 23.95 15.21 4.63
C MET A 94 23.61 16.29 3.62
N GLY A 95 24.03 17.51 3.93
CA GLY A 95 23.89 18.67 3.07
C GLY A 95 25.26 19.28 2.79
N TYR A 96 25.49 19.66 1.55
CA TYR A 96 26.66 20.44 1.16
C TYR A 96 26.22 21.71 0.43
N ARG A 97 26.62 22.85 0.99
CA ARG A 97 26.41 24.15 0.38
C ARG A 97 27.70 24.58 -0.29
N VAL A 98 27.75 24.42 -1.61
CA VAL A 98 28.94 24.75 -2.43
C VAL A 98 29.17 26.26 -2.40
N ASN A 99 28.10 27.05 -2.61
CA ASN A 99 28.13 28.51 -2.62
C ASN A 99 26.86 29.07 -1.93
N THR A 100 26.83 30.38 -1.68
CA THR A 100 25.62 31.06 -1.14
C THR A 100 24.40 30.83 -2.03
N LYS A 101 24.63 30.67 -3.34
CA LYS A 101 23.59 30.43 -4.35
C LYS A 101 23.26 28.98 -4.63
N PHE A 102 24.06 28.00 -4.16
CA PHE A 102 23.86 26.60 -4.52
C PHE A 102 24.08 25.65 -3.34
N ALA A 103 23.06 24.86 -3.03
CA ALA A 103 23.10 23.84 -1.99
C ALA A 103 22.50 22.52 -2.49
N ALA A 104 23.14 21.41 -2.14
CA ALA A 104 22.63 20.07 -2.38
C ALA A 104 22.44 19.33 -1.05
N LYS A 105 21.44 18.47 -0.98
CA LYS A 105 21.21 17.57 0.15
C LYS A 105 20.82 16.19 -0.33
N ALA A 106 21.22 15.19 0.43
CA ALA A 106 20.76 13.83 0.29
C ALA A 106 20.46 13.27 1.68
N GLY A 107 19.40 12.49 1.81
CA GLY A 107 19.05 11.88 3.09
C GLY A 107 18.30 10.57 2.94
N VAL A 108 18.45 9.71 3.94
CA VAL A 108 17.76 8.43 4.05
C VAL A 108 16.97 8.41 5.35
N ALA A 109 15.79 7.82 5.31
CA ALA A 109 14.97 7.60 6.48
C ALA A 109 14.56 6.15 6.58
N VAL A 110 14.49 5.68 7.82
CA VAL A 110 14.04 4.34 8.16
C VAL A 110 12.92 4.45 9.17
N GLY A 111 11.83 3.77 8.88
CA GLY A 111 10.69 3.68 9.78
C GLY A 111 10.91 2.65 10.88
N PHE A 112 10.36 2.88 12.07
CA PHE A 112 10.32 1.87 13.11
C PHE A 112 9.29 0.79 12.73
N GLY A 113 9.75 -0.21 11.97
CA GLY A 113 8.97 -1.34 11.45
C GLY A 113 9.63 -2.02 10.25
N LYS A 114 9.32 -3.30 9.99
CA LYS A 114 9.93 -4.07 8.89
C LYS A 114 9.78 -3.36 7.53
N GLY A 115 10.90 -3.15 6.84
CA GLY A 115 10.96 -2.92 5.38
C GLY A 115 10.74 -1.49 4.86
N ASN A 116 10.61 -0.47 5.71
CA ASN A 116 10.29 0.88 5.25
C ASN A 116 11.53 1.79 5.27
N ALA A 117 12.20 1.90 4.13
CA ALA A 117 13.27 2.86 3.91
C ALA A 117 12.86 3.85 2.81
N ALA A 118 13.12 5.13 3.02
CA ALA A 118 12.88 6.20 2.07
C ALA A 118 14.18 6.98 1.86
N TYR A 119 14.40 7.50 0.66
CA TYR A 119 15.54 8.37 0.36
C TYR A 119 15.07 9.63 -0.34
N ASN A 120 15.77 10.74 -0.13
CA ASN A 120 15.55 11.99 -0.85
C ASN A 120 16.88 12.57 -1.32
N VAL A 121 16.83 13.25 -2.45
CA VAL A 121 17.90 14.08 -2.97
C VAL A 121 17.27 15.37 -3.43
N GLY A 122 17.88 16.50 -3.08
CA GLY A 122 17.38 17.82 -3.45
C GLY A 122 18.52 18.78 -3.70
N VAL A 123 18.32 19.68 -4.65
CA VAL A 123 19.23 20.80 -4.93
C VAL A 123 18.44 22.10 -4.84
N ASN A 124 19.07 23.15 -4.34
CA ASN A 124 18.50 24.48 -4.19
C ASN A 124 19.43 25.47 -4.87
N TYR A 125 18.84 26.38 -5.65
CA TYR A 125 19.53 27.49 -6.29
C TYR A 125 18.84 28.82 -5.95
N GLU A 126 19.60 29.83 -5.52
CA GLU A 126 19.11 31.19 -5.21
C GLU A 126 19.64 32.16 -6.28
N PHE A 127 18.76 32.94 -6.92
CA PHE A 127 19.13 33.92 -7.96
C PHE A 127 19.32 35.33 -7.39
#